data_AF-A0A352N291-F1
#
_entry.id   AF-A0A352N291-F1
#
_cell.length_a   1.000
_cell.length_b   1.000
_cell.length_c   1.000
_cell.angle_alpha   90.00
_cell.angle_beta   90.00
_cell.angle_gamma   90.00
#
_symmetry.space_group_name_H-M   'P 1'
#
loop_
_entity.id
_entity.type
_entity.pdbx_description
1 polymer ?
#
loop_
_entity_poly.entity_id
_entity_poly.type
_entity_poly.pdbx_seq_one_letter_code
_entity_poly.pdbx_strand_id
1 'polypeptide(L)'
;QEIAAFRHLLEKYKPSLEYWQGEAGVQSFVPEKARGVGALSTMKFSEDIQARMLLRRTLLELHNGCSMSSYFHMADFAHYAAFKETFHYGLVRLKDGSPKPSYYALQTLCTLLCDPMEPANGRTAAHMSVLDDTADPRATKATTWHANFVRGNVPVHAWWIPESLENDPVVRQAEMMFWMDNDLCLENPVLIEPVSQEVYAVKYDFDRRTCGETWMDPDPNAEGIRHFKPLPVSTDPLIITDRSIVEIR
;
A
#
# COMPACT_ATOMS: atom_id res chain seq x y z
N GLN A 1 -9.48 8.16 -2.83
CA GLN A 1 -10.05 9.50 -3.16
C GLN A 1 -11.19 9.88 -2.22
N GLU A 2 -12.15 8.99 -1.93
CA GLU A 2 -13.26 9.30 -1.00
C GLU A 2 -12.81 9.54 0.45
N ILE A 3 -11.80 8.80 0.94
CA ILE A 3 -11.34 8.89 2.35
C ILE A 3 -10.79 10.30 2.69
N ALA A 4 -10.03 10.91 1.78
CA ALA A 4 -9.53 12.28 1.95
C ALA A 4 -10.67 13.30 2.07
N ALA A 5 -11.74 13.13 1.29
CA ALA A 5 -12.90 14.02 1.36
C ALA A 5 -13.66 13.86 2.69
N PHE A 6 -13.81 12.64 3.20
CA PHE A 6 -14.38 12.41 4.53
C PHE A 6 -13.52 13.04 5.62
N ARG A 7 -12.20 12.89 5.54
CA ARG A 7 -11.27 13.50 6.51
C ARG A 7 -11.40 15.03 6.51
N HIS A 8 -11.46 15.65 5.33
CA HIS A 8 -11.68 17.09 5.21
C HIS A 8 -12.99 17.55 5.87
N LEU A 9 -14.08 16.79 5.71
CA LEU A 9 -15.35 17.09 6.36
C LEU A 9 -15.26 16.99 7.89
N LEU A 10 -14.56 15.97 8.42
CA LEU A 10 -14.33 15.82 9.85
C LEU A 10 -13.52 16.98 10.42
N GLU A 11 -12.44 17.37 9.76
CA GLU A 11 -11.62 18.51 10.17
C GLU A 11 -12.41 19.81 10.20
N LYS A 12 -13.30 20.01 9.22
CA LYS A 12 -14.13 21.21 9.11
C LYS A 12 -15.21 21.29 10.20
N TYR A 13 -15.89 20.19 10.50
CA TYR A 13 -17.10 20.22 11.33
C TYR A 13 -16.94 19.61 12.73
N LYS A 14 -16.00 18.67 12.92
CA LYS A 14 -15.73 18.02 14.20
C LYS A 14 -14.30 17.47 14.27
N PRO A 15 -13.27 18.34 14.37
CA PRO A 15 -11.87 17.94 14.27
C PRO A 15 -11.40 16.97 15.36
N SER A 16 -12.11 16.89 16.48
CA SER A 16 -11.83 15.93 17.56
C SER A 16 -12.43 14.54 17.33
N LEU A 17 -13.16 14.32 16.22
CA LEU A 17 -13.74 13.01 15.90
C LEU A 17 -12.72 12.16 15.15
N GLU A 18 -12.38 11.02 15.73
CA GLU A 18 -11.58 10.01 15.06
C GLU A 18 -12.39 9.26 14.00
N TYR A 19 -11.72 8.91 12.90
CA TYR A 19 -12.31 8.15 11.81
C TYR A 19 -11.88 6.70 11.89
N TRP A 20 -12.85 5.80 11.96
CA TRP A 20 -12.65 4.36 11.99
C TRP A 20 -13.34 3.72 10.77
N GLN A 21 -12.60 2.93 10.00
CA GLN A 21 -13.20 2.02 9.02
C GLN A 21 -13.61 0.73 9.75
N GLY A 22 -14.91 0.57 10.00
CA GLY A 22 -15.44 -0.57 10.77
C GLY A 22 -15.48 -1.90 10.00
N GLU A 23 -15.56 -1.87 8.67
CA GLU A 23 -15.62 -3.08 7.84
C GLU A 23 -15.12 -2.80 6.42
N ALA A 24 -14.16 -3.59 5.94
CA ALA A 24 -13.75 -3.61 4.54
C ALA A 24 -13.24 -5.00 4.14
N GLY A 25 -13.46 -5.42 2.89
CA GLY A 25 -12.97 -6.70 2.41
C GLY A 25 -13.61 -7.12 1.10
N VAL A 26 -13.10 -8.21 0.54
CA VAL A 26 -13.67 -8.88 -0.63
C VAL A 26 -13.53 -10.38 -0.46
N GLN A 27 -14.42 -11.16 -1.06
CA GLN A 27 -14.32 -12.61 -1.04
C GLN A 27 -13.20 -13.07 -1.95
N SER A 28 -12.44 -14.09 -1.55
CA SER A 28 -11.48 -14.75 -2.44
C SER A 28 -12.16 -15.73 -3.41
N PHE A 29 -13.40 -16.13 -3.12
CA PHE A 29 -14.21 -17.02 -3.93
C PHE A 29 -15.69 -16.81 -3.61
N VAL A 30 -16.56 -16.85 -4.63
CA VAL A 30 -18.02 -16.80 -4.46
C VAL A 30 -18.62 -18.06 -5.06
N PRO A 31 -19.31 -18.91 -4.26
CA PRO A 31 -20.01 -20.07 -4.77
C PRO A 31 -21.02 -19.69 -5.87
N GLU A 32 -21.23 -20.54 -6.87
CA GLU A 32 -22.14 -20.26 -7.99
C GLU A 32 -23.54 -19.84 -7.51
N LYS A 33 -24.05 -20.53 -6.50
CA LYS A 33 -25.35 -20.26 -5.89
C LYS A 33 -25.43 -18.87 -5.25
N ALA A 34 -24.31 -18.33 -4.80
CA ALA A 34 -24.20 -17.02 -4.16
C ALA A 34 -23.76 -15.90 -5.13
N ARG A 35 -23.58 -16.19 -6.42
CA ARG A 35 -23.24 -15.15 -7.41
C ARG A 35 -24.35 -14.11 -7.50
N GLY A 36 -23.96 -12.84 -7.54
CA GLY A 36 -24.91 -11.72 -7.54
C GLY A 36 -25.54 -11.41 -6.17
N VAL A 37 -25.14 -12.13 -5.10
CA VAL A 37 -25.62 -11.90 -3.74
C VAL A 37 -24.51 -11.29 -2.88
N GLY A 38 -24.79 -10.14 -2.24
CA GLY A 38 -23.89 -9.46 -1.32
C GLY A 38 -23.04 -8.36 -1.97
N ALA A 39 -22.24 -7.68 -1.15
CA ALA A 39 -21.38 -6.61 -1.63
C ALA A 39 -20.27 -7.17 -2.54
N LEU A 40 -20.01 -6.48 -3.65
CA LEU A 40 -18.96 -6.79 -4.63
C LEU A 40 -19.12 -8.16 -5.31
N SER A 41 -20.31 -8.78 -5.27
CA SER A 41 -20.59 -10.13 -5.77
C SER A 41 -20.47 -10.33 -7.29
N THR A 42 -20.19 -9.26 -8.03
CA THR A 42 -20.05 -9.24 -9.50
C THR A 42 -18.61 -9.07 -9.98
N MET A 43 -17.65 -8.88 -9.07
CA MET A 43 -16.23 -8.80 -9.41
C MET A 43 -15.67 -10.19 -9.77
N LYS A 44 -14.48 -10.24 -10.37
CA LYS A 44 -13.63 -11.42 -10.33
C LYS A 44 -13.16 -11.67 -8.90
N PHE A 45 -13.00 -12.94 -8.55
CA PHE A 45 -12.55 -13.36 -7.22
C PHE A 45 -11.37 -14.32 -7.35
N SER A 46 -10.31 -14.00 -6.63
CA SER A 46 -9.18 -14.88 -6.34
C SER A 46 -8.57 -14.47 -5.00
N GLU A 47 -7.72 -15.32 -4.45
CA GLU A 47 -6.96 -14.96 -3.25
C GLU A 47 -5.97 -13.80 -3.50
N ASP A 48 -5.44 -13.69 -4.73
CA ASP A 48 -4.56 -12.59 -5.13
C ASP A 48 -5.33 -11.25 -5.19
N ILE A 49 -6.54 -11.28 -5.78
CA ILE A 49 -7.46 -10.13 -5.79
C ILE A 49 -7.78 -9.70 -4.35
N GLN A 50 -8.03 -10.66 -3.45
CA GLN A 50 -8.29 -10.39 -2.05
C GLN A 50 -7.09 -9.72 -1.37
N ALA A 51 -5.88 -10.24 -1.56
CA ALA A 51 -4.65 -9.68 -0.99
C ALA A 51 -4.37 -8.26 -1.51
N ARG A 52 -4.50 -8.02 -2.82
CA ARG A 52 -4.33 -6.69 -3.43
C ARG A 52 -5.35 -5.69 -2.90
N MET A 53 -6.61 -6.09 -2.78
CA MET A 53 -7.66 -5.22 -2.23
C MET A 53 -7.36 -4.86 -0.77
N LEU A 54 -6.94 -5.84 0.04
CA LEU A 54 -6.53 -5.62 1.43
C LEU A 54 -5.39 -4.59 1.51
N LEU A 55 -4.30 -4.81 0.77
CA LEU A 55 -3.14 -3.93 0.79
C LEU A 55 -3.52 -2.51 0.40
N ARG A 56 -4.11 -2.35 -0.79
CA ARG A 56 -4.48 -1.03 -1.33
C ARG A 56 -5.41 -0.29 -0.39
N ARG A 57 -6.43 -0.97 0.15
CA ARG A 57 -7.43 -0.34 1.02
C ARG A 57 -6.82 0.08 2.35
N THR A 58 -6.10 -0.82 3.01
CA THR A 58 -5.49 -0.56 4.33
C THR A 58 -4.46 0.55 4.25
N LEU A 59 -3.57 0.51 3.24
CA LEU A 59 -2.56 1.54 3.00
C LEU A 59 -3.21 2.91 2.78
N LEU A 60 -4.25 2.99 1.95
CA LEU A 60 -4.95 4.26 1.71
C LEU A 60 -5.71 4.77 2.93
N GLU A 61 -6.34 3.89 3.71
CA GLU A 61 -7.05 4.29 4.92
C GLU A 61 -6.10 4.88 5.95
N LEU A 62 -5.03 4.15 6.29
CA LEU A 62 -4.04 4.62 7.25
C LEU A 62 -3.35 5.90 6.75
N HIS A 63 -2.97 5.95 5.48
CA HIS A 63 -2.33 7.14 4.89
C HIS A 63 -3.21 8.39 4.96
N ASN A 64 -4.53 8.24 4.91
CA ASN A 64 -5.49 9.35 5.02
C ASN A 64 -5.98 9.59 6.46
N GLY A 65 -5.24 9.10 7.47
CA GLY A 65 -5.52 9.39 8.88
C GLY A 65 -6.72 8.62 9.45
N CYS A 66 -7.03 7.45 8.91
CA CYS A 66 -7.94 6.52 9.56
C CYS A 66 -7.26 5.94 10.81
N SER A 67 -7.85 6.18 11.99
CA SER A 67 -7.30 5.76 13.27
C SER A 67 -7.41 4.25 13.49
N MET A 68 -8.33 3.58 12.79
CA MET A 68 -8.51 2.13 12.85
C MET A 68 -9.07 1.61 11.52
N SER A 69 -8.44 0.55 10.97
CA SER A 69 -8.99 -0.21 9.85
C SER A 69 -9.32 -1.63 10.30
N SER A 70 -10.57 -2.04 10.10
CA SER A 70 -11.07 -3.37 10.43
C SER A 70 -11.32 -4.16 9.16
N TYR A 71 -10.50 -5.20 8.94
CA TYR A 71 -10.67 -6.11 7.82
C TYR A 71 -11.70 -7.19 8.13
N PHE A 72 -12.69 -7.31 7.24
CA PHE A 72 -13.67 -8.38 7.25
C PHE A 72 -13.20 -9.52 6.34
N HIS A 73 -12.77 -10.66 6.87
CA HIS A 73 -12.76 -11.06 8.29
C HIS A 73 -11.56 -11.98 8.59
N MET A 74 -11.40 -12.42 9.85
CA MET A 74 -10.28 -13.27 10.27
C MET A 74 -10.34 -14.64 9.59
N ALA A 75 -11.48 -15.33 9.68
CA ALA A 75 -11.69 -16.65 9.07
C ALA A 75 -12.85 -16.61 8.07
N ASP A 76 -12.80 -17.49 7.08
CA ASP A 76 -13.98 -17.80 6.26
C ASP A 76 -15.08 -18.28 7.22
N PHE A 77 -16.33 -17.88 6.99
CA PHE A 77 -17.43 -18.25 7.88
C PHE A 77 -18.56 -18.89 7.10
N ALA A 78 -19.03 -20.02 7.60
CA ALA A 78 -20.05 -20.83 6.98
C ALA A 78 -21.41 -20.62 7.63
N HIS A 79 -22.45 -20.68 6.80
CA HIS A 79 -23.85 -20.76 7.24
C HIS A 79 -24.35 -19.59 8.10
N TYR A 80 -23.67 -18.44 8.05
CA TYR A 80 -24.03 -17.25 8.80
C TYR A 80 -25.28 -16.55 8.25
N ALA A 81 -25.37 -16.41 6.92
CA ALA A 81 -26.52 -15.80 6.29
C ALA A 81 -27.67 -16.80 6.11
N ALA A 82 -28.89 -16.29 5.94
CA ALA A 82 -30.09 -17.11 5.66
C ALA A 82 -29.91 -18.05 4.45
N PHE A 83 -29.02 -17.67 3.52
CA PHE A 83 -28.67 -18.47 2.34
C PHE A 83 -27.86 -19.73 2.64
N LYS A 84 -27.34 -19.89 3.86
CA LYS A 84 -26.58 -21.06 4.35
C LYS A 84 -25.40 -21.47 3.45
N GLU A 85 -24.79 -20.55 2.72
CA GLU A 85 -23.53 -20.79 2.00
C GLU A 85 -22.31 -20.42 2.87
N THR A 86 -21.12 -20.78 2.38
CA THR A 86 -19.85 -20.31 2.94
C THR A 86 -19.41 -19.04 2.24
N PHE A 87 -19.00 -18.05 3.02
CA PHE A 87 -18.46 -16.79 2.52
C PHE A 87 -16.95 -16.75 2.73
N HIS A 88 -16.21 -16.44 1.67
CA HIS A 88 -14.75 -16.57 1.66
C HIS A 88 -14.02 -15.25 1.90
N TYR A 89 -14.49 -14.46 2.88
CA TYR A 89 -13.89 -13.18 3.28
C TYR A 89 -12.66 -13.34 4.19
N GLY A 90 -12.41 -14.54 4.73
CA GLY A 90 -11.38 -14.78 5.73
C GLY A 90 -9.97 -14.52 5.23
N LEU A 91 -9.10 -14.12 6.15
CA LEU A 91 -7.64 -14.23 6.02
C LEU A 91 -7.16 -15.68 6.17
N VAL A 92 -7.91 -16.51 6.93
CA VAL A 92 -7.67 -17.94 7.05
C VAL A 92 -8.83 -18.75 6.47
N ARG A 93 -8.50 -19.89 5.86
CA ARG A 93 -9.48 -20.80 5.26
C ARG A 93 -10.20 -21.58 6.35
N LEU A 94 -11.52 -21.68 6.25
CA LEU A 94 -12.33 -22.44 7.22
C LEU A 94 -12.03 -23.94 7.19
N LYS A 95 -11.68 -24.48 6.00
CA LYS A 95 -11.50 -25.92 5.77
C LYS A 95 -10.41 -26.53 6.64
N ASP A 96 -9.29 -25.83 6.81
CA ASP A 96 -8.07 -26.36 7.43
C ASP A 96 -7.33 -25.35 8.30
N GLY A 97 -7.85 -24.13 8.45
CA GLY A 97 -7.20 -23.06 9.21
C GLY A 97 -5.95 -22.48 8.54
N SER A 98 -5.65 -22.86 7.29
CA SER A 98 -4.47 -22.36 6.59
C SER A 98 -4.58 -20.87 6.25
N PRO A 99 -3.49 -20.10 6.34
CA PRO A 99 -3.49 -18.69 5.94
C PRO A 99 -3.62 -18.56 4.42
N LYS A 100 -4.35 -17.53 3.99
CA LYS A 100 -4.41 -17.07 2.60
C LYS A 100 -3.31 -16.03 2.33
N PRO A 101 -2.98 -15.74 1.06
CA PRO A 101 -2.12 -14.61 0.68
C PRO A 101 -2.42 -13.30 1.42
N SER A 102 -3.70 -12.96 1.61
CA SER A 102 -4.16 -11.77 2.34
C SER A 102 -3.72 -11.75 3.82
N TYR A 103 -3.53 -12.90 4.46
CA TYR A 103 -2.99 -13.00 5.82
C TYR A 103 -1.55 -12.48 5.88
N TYR A 104 -0.70 -12.94 4.97
CA TYR A 104 0.71 -12.53 4.92
C TYR A 104 0.85 -11.05 4.54
N ALA A 105 0.00 -10.59 3.62
CA ALA A 105 -0.12 -9.18 3.27
C ALA A 105 -0.43 -8.30 4.51
N LEU A 106 -1.44 -8.69 5.30
CA LEU A 106 -1.78 -7.96 6.53
C LEU A 106 -0.67 -8.07 7.57
N GLN A 107 -0.06 -9.25 7.73
CA GLN A 107 1.06 -9.45 8.63
C GLN A 107 2.22 -8.50 8.29
N THR A 108 2.58 -8.37 7.01
CA THR A 108 3.59 -7.41 6.56
C THR A 108 3.24 -5.98 6.97
N LEU A 109 1.99 -5.55 6.72
CA LEU A 109 1.55 -4.22 7.13
C LEU A 109 1.62 -4.04 8.65
N CYS A 110 1.17 -5.02 9.44
CA CYS A 110 1.27 -4.96 10.90
C CYS A 110 2.72 -4.89 11.39
N THR A 111 3.65 -5.60 10.76
CA THR A 111 5.08 -5.54 11.12
C THR A 111 5.66 -4.17 10.82
N LEU A 112 5.42 -3.64 9.61
CA LEU A 112 6.05 -2.40 9.15
C LEU A 112 5.40 -1.13 9.70
N LEU A 113 4.10 -1.18 9.99
CA LEU A 113 3.29 -0.02 10.40
C LEU A 113 2.80 -0.13 11.85
N CYS A 114 3.47 -0.92 12.69
CA CYS A 114 3.19 -0.90 14.12
C CYS A 114 3.76 0.34 14.81
N ASP A 115 3.23 0.63 16.00
CA ASP A 115 3.59 1.82 16.75
C ASP A 115 5.09 1.86 17.11
N PRO A 116 5.70 3.06 17.13
CA PRO A 116 5.09 4.36 16.79
C PRO A 116 5.02 4.58 15.28
N MET A 117 3.81 4.73 14.71
CA MET A 117 3.60 5.00 13.27
C MET A 117 2.73 6.23 13.07
N GLU A 118 3.09 7.06 12.09
CA GLU A 118 2.28 8.17 11.63
C GLU A 118 2.26 8.26 10.09
N PRO A 119 1.19 8.79 9.48
CA PRO A 119 1.24 9.23 8.09
C PRO A 119 2.37 10.26 7.90
N ALA A 120 3.12 10.16 6.80
CA ALA A 120 4.31 10.97 6.61
C ALA A 120 4.02 12.48 6.55
N ASN A 121 2.82 12.89 6.14
CA ASN A 121 2.36 14.30 6.16
C ASN A 121 3.36 15.32 5.59
N GLY A 122 4.07 14.93 4.53
CA GLY A 122 5.05 15.80 3.87
C GLY A 122 6.46 15.78 4.47
N ARG A 123 6.75 14.95 5.48
CA ARG A 123 8.12 14.65 5.96
C ARG A 123 8.93 13.79 5.00
N THR A 124 8.23 13.09 4.10
CA THR A 124 8.84 12.37 3.00
C THR A 124 7.84 12.15 1.87
N ALA A 125 8.34 12.12 0.63
CA ALA A 125 7.56 11.90 -0.57
C ALA A 125 8.40 11.21 -1.65
N ALA A 126 7.72 10.51 -2.55
CA ALA A 126 8.34 9.84 -3.68
C ALA A 126 7.75 10.35 -4.99
N HIS A 127 8.61 10.68 -5.95
CA HIS A 127 8.24 10.84 -7.34
C HIS A 127 8.56 9.55 -8.10
N MET A 128 7.63 9.08 -8.94
CA MET A 128 7.84 7.88 -9.75
C MET A 128 7.60 8.15 -11.23
N SER A 129 8.48 7.59 -12.06
CA SER A 129 8.37 7.57 -13.52
C SER A 129 8.50 6.14 -14.01
N VAL A 130 7.50 5.64 -14.74
CA VAL A 130 7.60 4.33 -15.38
C VAL A 130 8.55 4.42 -16.56
N LEU A 131 9.50 3.50 -16.63
CA LEU A 131 10.47 3.36 -17.70
C LEU A 131 9.81 2.61 -18.86
N ASP A 132 8.79 3.20 -19.47
CA ASP A 132 8.29 2.72 -20.75
C ASP A 132 9.24 3.19 -21.85
N ASP A 133 9.60 2.28 -22.76
CA ASP A 133 10.73 2.31 -23.73
C ASP A 133 10.60 3.37 -24.86
N THR A 134 9.98 4.50 -24.56
CA THR A 134 9.85 5.61 -25.50
C THR A 134 10.90 6.66 -25.16
N ALA A 135 11.75 6.99 -26.12
CA ALA A 135 12.75 8.06 -26.06
C ALA A 135 12.16 9.48 -25.87
N ASP A 136 10.93 9.61 -25.38
CA ASP A 136 10.29 10.88 -25.04
C ASP A 136 10.46 11.15 -23.52
N PRO A 137 11.28 12.12 -23.11
CA PRO A 137 11.42 12.51 -21.70
C PRO A 137 10.14 13.13 -21.09
N ARG A 138 9.08 13.27 -21.88
CA ARG A 138 7.73 13.67 -21.45
C ARG A 138 6.75 12.50 -21.43
N ALA A 139 7.19 11.29 -21.81
CA ALA A 139 6.36 10.09 -21.77
C ALA A 139 5.75 9.96 -20.39
N THR A 140 4.43 9.84 -20.40
CA THR A 140 3.51 9.97 -19.27
C THR A 140 4.09 9.50 -17.95
N LYS A 141 4.31 10.46 -17.03
CA LYS A 141 4.35 10.20 -15.59
C LYS A 141 3.13 9.33 -15.29
N ALA A 142 3.33 8.05 -15.01
CA ALA A 142 2.21 7.18 -14.71
C ALA A 142 1.45 7.81 -13.55
N THR A 143 0.12 7.85 -13.63
CA THR A 143 -0.65 8.14 -12.43
C THR A 143 -0.39 7.00 -11.47
N THR A 144 0.07 7.31 -10.27
CA THR A 144 0.50 6.32 -9.28
C THR A 144 -0.19 6.60 -7.98
N TRP A 145 -0.50 5.55 -7.24
CA TRP A 145 -0.96 5.70 -5.87
C TRP A 145 0.20 5.44 -4.94
N HIS A 146 0.28 6.26 -3.89
CA HIS A 146 1.29 6.19 -2.87
C HIS A 146 0.63 6.17 -1.50
N ALA A 147 1.28 5.51 -0.56
CA ALA A 147 0.98 5.62 0.86
C ALA A 147 2.33 5.74 1.59
N ASN A 148 2.54 6.89 2.23
CA ASN A 148 3.79 7.23 2.89
C ASN A 148 3.57 7.37 4.38
N PHE A 149 4.44 6.75 5.16
CA PHE A 149 4.41 6.71 6.62
C PHE A 149 5.80 6.96 7.18
N VAL A 150 5.86 7.29 8.46
CA VAL A 150 7.07 7.27 9.27
C VAL A 150 6.81 6.37 10.48
N ARG A 151 7.69 5.38 10.69
CA ARG A 151 7.72 4.57 11.91
C ARG A 151 8.89 5.03 12.78
N GLY A 152 8.59 5.80 13.83
CA GLY A 152 9.61 6.52 14.62
C GLY A 152 10.35 7.55 13.78
N ASN A 153 11.51 7.16 13.25
CA ASN A 153 12.30 7.96 12.31
C ASN A 153 12.60 7.23 10.99
N VAL A 154 11.94 6.11 10.71
CA VAL A 154 12.18 5.31 9.49
C VAL A 154 11.02 5.52 8.51
N PRO A 155 11.29 5.94 7.26
CA PRO A 155 10.24 6.10 6.27
C PRO A 155 9.76 4.74 5.76
N VAL A 156 8.45 4.62 5.53
CA VAL A 156 7.82 3.47 4.87
C VAL A 156 7.01 3.99 3.70
N HIS A 157 7.40 3.62 2.48
CA HIS A 157 6.73 4.07 1.27
C HIS A 157 6.16 2.89 0.51
N ALA A 158 4.86 2.93 0.24
CA ALA A 158 4.20 1.99 -0.64
C ALA A 158 3.79 2.66 -1.95
N TRP A 159 3.85 1.92 -3.07
CA TRP A 159 3.40 2.40 -4.38
C TRP A 159 2.80 1.31 -5.25
N TRP A 160 1.90 1.70 -6.15
CA TRP A 160 1.33 0.84 -7.19
C TRP A 160 0.68 1.66 -8.32
N ILE A 161 0.41 0.99 -9.44
CA ILE A 161 -0.35 1.54 -10.56
C ILE A 161 -1.86 1.40 -10.27
N PRO A 162 -2.66 2.48 -10.41
CA PRO A 162 -4.08 2.52 -10.10
C PRO A 162 -4.96 1.91 -11.21
N GLU A 163 -4.51 0.82 -11.82
CA GLU A 163 -5.32 0.00 -12.72
C GLU A 163 -6.25 -0.92 -11.91
N SER A 164 -7.22 -1.53 -12.61
CA SER A 164 -8.18 -2.45 -12.00
C SER A 164 -7.47 -3.54 -11.21
N LEU A 165 -7.95 -3.77 -9.99
CA LEU A 165 -7.45 -4.84 -9.15
C LEU A 165 -7.84 -6.24 -9.67
N GLU A 166 -8.76 -6.33 -10.63
CA GLU A 166 -9.21 -7.59 -11.28
C GLU A 166 -8.34 -8.03 -12.47
N ASN A 167 -7.35 -7.22 -12.84
CA ASN A 167 -6.40 -7.53 -13.91
C ASN A 167 -5.18 -8.24 -13.32
N ASP A 168 -4.60 -9.17 -14.07
CA ASP A 168 -3.33 -9.77 -13.67
C ASP A 168 -2.22 -8.68 -13.69
N PRO A 169 -1.31 -8.67 -12.70
CA PRO A 169 -0.23 -7.70 -12.65
C PRO A 169 0.68 -7.81 -13.87
N VAL A 170 0.97 -6.65 -14.48
CA VAL A 170 2.06 -6.53 -15.44
C VAL A 170 3.18 -5.74 -14.76
N VAL A 171 4.30 -6.42 -14.52
CA VAL A 171 5.48 -5.79 -13.91
C VAL A 171 6.17 -4.93 -14.95
N ARG A 172 6.32 -3.64 -14.63
CA ARG A 172 7.12 -2.67 -15.37
C ARG A 172 8.30 -2.22 -14.52
N GLN A 173 9.27 -1.57 -15.16
CA GLN A 173 10.38 -0.95 -14.45
C GLN A 173 10.05 0.53 -14.24
N ALA A 174 10.44 1.06 -13.10
CA ALA A 174 10.26 2.45 -12.73
C ALA A 174 11.54 3.03 -12.17
N GLU A 175 11.62 4.35 -12.26
CA GLU A 175 12.57 5.19 -11.57
C GLU A 175 11.83 5.90 -10.44
N MET A 176 12.41 5.89 -9.24
CA MET A 176 11.83 6.55 -8.07
C MET A 176 12.83 7.50 -7.42
N MET A 177 12.38 8.72 -7.17
CA MET A 177 13.15 9.77 -6.48
C MET A 177 12.46 10.07 -5.15
N PHE A 178 13.16 9.84 -4.05
CA PHE A 178 12.65 10.09 -2.70
C PHE A 178 13.28 11.33 -2.11
N TRP A 179 12.42 12.21 -1.63
CA TRP A 179 12.78 13.32 -0.76
C TRP A 179 12.33 12.99 0.66
N MET A 180 13.12 13.37 1.66
CA MET A 180 12.85 13.11 3.08
C MET A 180 13.53 14.14 3.97
N ASP A 181 12.94 14.41 5.13
CA ASP A 181 13.55 15.21 6.19
C ASP A 181 14.88 14.59 6.67
N ASN A 182 15.80 15.45 7.13
CA ASN A 182 17.15 15.04 7.55
C ASN A 182 17.19 14.14 8.80
N ASP A 183 16.13 14.10 9.60
CA ASP A 183 16.06 13.27 10.80
C ASP A 183 15.55 11.85 10.50
N LEU A 184 15.11 11.59 9.26
CA LEU A 184 14.65 10.28 8.82
C LEU A 184 15.81 9.38 8.37
N CYS A 185 15.71 8.08 8.64
CA CYS A 185 16.75 7.09 8.41
C CYS A 185 16.38 6.09 7.31
N LEU A 186 17.15 6.09 6.21
CA LEU A 186 17.06 5.12 5.11
C LEU A 186 18.48 4.76 4.62
N GLU A 187 19.26 4.14 5.50
CA GLU A 187 20.67 3.79 5.29
C GLU A 187 20.85 2.46 4.55
N ASN A 188 20.02 1.46 4.88
CA ASN A 188 20.03 0.12 4.33
C ASN A 188 18.66 -0.18 3.70
N PRO A 189 18.33 0.49 2.58
CA PRO A 189 17.00 0.39 2.00
C PRO A 189 16.72 -1.01 1.48
N VAL A 190 15.50 -1.46 1.70
CA VAL A 190 14.99 -2.74 1.24
C VAL A 190 13.64 -2.58 0.56
N LEU A 191 13.46 -3.30 -0.53
CA LEU A 191 12.19 -3.49 -1.22
C LEU A 191 11.52 -4.76 -0.68
N ILE A 192 10.22 -4.68 -0.40
CA ILE A 192 9.43 -5.75 0.18
C ILE A 192 8.24 -6.04 -0.75
N GLU A 193 8.08 -7.30 -1.11
CA GLU A 193 6.83 -7.82 -1.69
C GLU A 193 5.93 -8.28 -0.53
N PRO A 194 4.78 -7.64 -0.27
CA PRO A 194 4.07 -7.83 0.99
C PRO A 194 3.41 -9.21 1.18
N VAL A 195 3.12 -9.92 0.09
CA VAL A 195 2.39 -11.19 0.08
C VAL A 195 3.35 -12.38 0.23
N SER A 196 4.39 -12.43 -0.58
CA SER A 196 5.48 -13.43 -0.53
C SER A 196 6.43 -13.16 0.62
N GLN A 197 6.41 -11.95 1.17
CA GLN A 197 7.26 -11.52 2.28
C GLN A 197 8.76 -11.48 1.92
N GLU A 198 9.09 -11.54 0.63
CA GLU A 198 10.46 -11.45 0.16
C GLU A 198 11.01 -10.04 0.34
N VAL A 199 12.25 -9.97 0.84
CA VAL A 199 12.95 -8.72 1.16
C VAL A 199 14.23 -8.63 0.33
N TYR A 200 14.31 -7.61 -0.50
CA TYR A 200 15.44 -7.38 -1.41
C TYR A 200 16.22 -6.14 -0.98
N ALA A 201 17.53 -6.28 -0.77
CA ALA A 201 18.40 -5.12 -0.60
C ALA A 201 18.43 -4.32 -1.91
N VAL A 202 18.22 -3.01 -1.81
CA VAL A 202 18.28 -2.10 -2.94
C VAL A 202 19.36 -1.04 -2.69
N LYS A 203 19.79 -0.38 -3.75
CA LYS A 203 20.75 0.72 -3.68
C LYS A 203 20.14 1.94 -4.35
N TYR A 204 20.56 3.11 -3.90
CA TYR A 204 20.24 4.37 -4.54
C TYR A 204 21.51 5.13 -4.87
N ASP A 205 21.39 5.99 -5.88
CA ASP A 205 22.31 7.08 -6.08
C ASP A 205 21.83 8.29 -5.27
N PHE A 206 22.75 9.00 -4.63
CA PHE A 206 22.43 10.17 -3.83
C PHE A 206 22.71 11.45 -4.61
N ASP A 207 21.70 12.28 -4.75
CA ASP A 207 21.80 13.58 -5.39
C ASP A 207 21.62 14.69 -4.36
N ARG A 208 22.60 15.58 -4.24
CA ARG A 208 22.52 16.72 -3.31
C ARG A 208 21.54 17.80 -3.75
N ARG A 209 21.03 17.74 -4.98
CA ARG A 209 19.91 18.59 -5.39
C ARG A 209 18.69 18.20 -4.57
N THR A 210 18.12 19.18 -3.91
CA THR A 210 16.96 18.99 -3.03
C THR A 210 15.65 18.89 -3.82
N CYS A 211 15.72 19.07 -5.14
CA CYS A 211 14.65 18.85 -6.09
C CYS A 211 15.17 18.02 -7.26
N GLY A 212 14.45 16.96 -7.64
CA GLY A 212 14.87 16.04 -8.71
C GLY A 212 14.74 16.72 -10.08
N GLU A 213 13.90 17.75 -10.14
CA GLU A 213 13.71 18.60 -11.29
C GLU A 213 14.59 19.85 -11.17
N THR A 214 15.38 20.13 -12.21
CA THR A 214 16.45 21.15 -12.23
C THR A 214 16.00 22.61 -12.16
N TRP A 215 14.69 22.87 -12.11
CA TRP A 215 14.11 24.21 -12.25
C TRP A 215 13.40 24.72 -10.98
N MET A 216 13.41 23.93 -9.90
CA MET A 216 12.94 24.37 -8.58
C MET A 216 14.11 24.91 -7.75
N ASP A 217 13.85 25.91 -6.90
CA ASP A 217 14.84 26.38 -5.95
C ASP A 217 15.15 25.28 -4.93
N PRO A 218 16.42 25.01 -4.63
CA PRO A 218 16.75 23.99 -3.67
C PRO A 218 16.35 24.39 -2.25
N ASP A 219 15.59 23.55 -1.54
CA ASP A 219 15.29 23.71 -0.12
C ASP A 219 16.59 23.52 0.69
N PRO A 220 17.14 24.57 1.32
CA PRO A 220 18.39 24.47 2.06
C PRO A 220 18.34 23.49 3.24
N ASN A 221 17.15 23.03 3.65
CA ASN A 221 16.97 22.09 4.74
C ASN A 221 16.91 20.63 4.29
N ALA A 222 16.89 20.33 2.99
CA ALA A 222 16.84 18.95 2.52
C ALA A 222 18.24 18.38 2.29
N GLU A 223 18.46 17.13 2.71
CA GLU A 223 19.74 16.42 2.57
C GLU A 223 20.11 16.22 1.08
N GLY A 224 19.09 16.09 0.24
CA GLY A 224 19.18 15.65 -1.14
C GLY A 224 18.06 14.67 -1.48
N ILE A 225 18.21 13.98 -2.59
CA ILE A 225 17.27 13.00 -3.12
C ILE A 225 17.94 11.65 -3.26
N ARG A 226 17.24 10.61 -2.83
CA ARG A 226 17.62 9.22 -3.02
C ARG A 226 16.98 8.70 -4.30
N HIS A 227 17.81 8.33 -5.26
CA HIS A 227 17.39 7.93 -6.59
C HIS A 227 17.53 6.42 -6.78
N PHE A 228 16.40 5.73 -6.90
CA PHE A 228 16.35 4.30 -7.14
C PHE A 228 15.99 4.03 -8.60
N LYS A 229 16.87 3.30 -9.29
CA LYS A 229 16.64 2.89 -10.68
C LYS A 229 17.40 1.61 -11.04
N PRO A 230 16.73 0.57 -11.57
CA PRO A 230 15.28 0.42 -11.69
C PRO A 230 14.63 -0.19 -10.42
N LEU A 231 13.37 0.14 -10.16
CA LEU A 231 12.49 -0.56 -9.22
C LEU A 231 11.29 -1.16 -9.95
N PRO A 232 10.78 -2.33 -9.55
CA PRO A 232 9.56 -2.88 -10.13
C PRO A 232 8.33 -2.06 -9.74
N VAL A 233 7.34 -2.06 -10.63
CA VAL A 233 6.02 -1.49 -10.38
C VAL A 233 4.96 -2.31 -11.09
N SER A 234 3.84 -2.56 -10.42
CA SER A 234 2.67 -3.21 -11.00
C SER A 234 1.39 -2.70 -10.35
N THR A 235 0.28 -3.40 -10.53
CA THR A 235 -0.94 -3.18 -9.75
C THR A 235 -0.82 -3.64 -8.31
N ASP A 236 0.14 -4.50 -7.97
CA ASP A 236 0.38 -4.91 -6.59
C ASP A 236 1.19 -3.86 -5.84
N PRO A 237 0.79 -3.49 -4.61
CA PRO A 237 1.59 -2.63 -3.75
C PRO A 237 2.93 -3.26 -3.41
N LEU A 238 4.00 -2.52 -3.66
CA LEU A 238 5.33 -2.79 -3.14
C LEU A 238 5.68 -1.78 -2.08
N ILE A 239 6.59 -2.14 -1.16
CA ILE A 239 7.01 -1.28 -0.06
C ILE A 239 8.52 -1.12 -0.06
N ILE A 240 9.02 0.10 0.11
CA ILE A 240 10.42 0.39 0.41
C ILE A 240 10.53 1.01 1.79
N THR A 241 11.52 0.56 2.55
CA THR A 241 11.84 1.07 3.88
C THR A 241 13.29 0.72 4.24
N ASP A 242 13.72 1.02 5.46
CA ASP A 242 15.03 0.63 5.97
C ASP A 242 15.00 -0.76 6.59
N ARG A 243 16.08 -1.53 6.41
CA ARG A 243 16.22 -2.88 6.96
C ARG A 243 16.05 -2.92 8.49
N SER A 244 16.36 -1.83 9.20
CA SER A 244 16.29 -1.75 10.66
C SER A 244 14.92 -2.04 11.28
N ILE A 245 13.83 -1.91 10.53
CA ILE A 245 12.46 -2.15 11.02
C ILE A 245 11.80 -3.42 10.46
N VAL A 246 12.53 -4.21 9.67
CA VAL A 246 11.98 -5.36 8.95
C VAL A 246 12.21 -6.63 9.74
N GLU A 247 11.16 -7.06 10.44
CA GLU A 247 11.08 -8.34 11.17
C GLU A 247 10.18 -9.35 10.44
N ILE A 248 10.34 -9.42 9.13
CA ILE A 248 9.60 -10.34 8.26
C ILE A 248 10.46 -11.59 8.09
N ARG A 249 9.84 -12.78 8.19
CA ARG A 249 10.52 -14.08 8.22
C ARG A 249 11.00 -14.53 6.85
#